data_AF-A0A8J2A9L6-F1
#
_entry.id   AF-A0A8J2A9L6-F1
#
_cell.length_a   1.000
_cell.length_b   1.000
_cell.length_c   1.000
_cell.angle_alpha   90.00
_cell.angle_beta   90.00
_cell.angle_gamma   90.00
#
_symmetry.space_group_name_H-M   'P 1'
#
loop_
_entity.id
_entity.type
_entity.pdbx_description
1 polymer ?
#
loop_
_entity_poly.entity_id
_entity_poly.type
_entity_poly.pdbx_seq_one_letter_code
_entity_poly.pdbx_strand_id
1 'polypeptide(L)'
;MLRGLKAVSFLAMLCNVDARKSSLLTQWQQKKQPVTGEVFFSDNKIYGAGVGGSQSSMDCQKVPENYKQSSTEPRIKVCGTNLKVTLYLWNDCAAGSAKPLEIGSCDSSKPASTCEEFAPGSDGAPLGMQHFLSYQISNCEA
;
A
#
# COMPACT_ATOMS: atom_id res chain seq x y z
N MET A 1 15.83 80.46 21.61
CA MET A 1 16.93 80.96 20.75
C MET A 1 17.80 79.79 20.33
N LEU A 2 18.02 79.68 19.02
CA LEU A 2 19.12 79.07 18.25
C LEU A 2 19.84 77.77 18.71
N ARG A 3 19.75 76.78 17.80
CA ARG A 3 20.83 76.07 17.07
C ARG A 3 21.90 75.30 17.87
N GLY A 4 22.12 74.04 17.47
CA GLY A 4 23.39 73.36 17.73
C GLY A 4 23.43 71.88 17.34
N LEU A 5 23.58 71.62 16.03
CA LEU A 5 23.88 70.31 15.45
C LEU A 5 25.29 69.86 15.87
N LYS A 6 25.45 68.64 16.42
CA LYS A 6 26.65 67.81 16.22
C LYS A 6 26.29 66.33 16.21
N ALA A 7 26.43 65.74 15.03
CA ALA A 7 26.46 64.31 14.81
C ALA A 7 27.74 63.71 15.43
N VAL A 8 27.61 62.56 16.09
CA VAL A 8 28.71 61.59 16.18
C VAL A 8 28.12 60.22 15.88
N SER A 9 28.65 59.66 14.80
CA SER A 9 28.32 58.38 14.20
C SER A 9 29.02 57.23 14.92
N PHE A 10 28.55 56.02 14.60
CA PHE A 10 29.16 54.70 14.82
C PHE A 10 28.86 53.97 16.13
N LEU A 11 27.81 53.14 16.09
CA LEU A 11 27.99 51.70 16.32
C LEU A 11 26.97 50.92 15.47
N ALA A 12 27.48 50.25 14.44
CA ALA A 12 26.72 49.35 13.59
C ALA A 12 26.33 48.12 14.42
N MET A 13 25.10 48.10 14.91
CA MET A 13 24.50 46.91 15.50
C MET A 13 24.04 46.01 14.35
N LEU A 14 24.79 44.92 14.12
CA LEU A 14 24.37 43.82 13.25
C LEU A 14 23.16 43.14 13.91
N CYS A 15 21.96 43.65 13.63
CA CYS A 15 20.74 42.89 13.88
C CYS A 15 20.68 41.77 12.83
N ASN A 16 20.89 40.55 13.29
CA ASN A 16 20.60 39.32 12.57
C ASN A 16 19.23 39.42 11.89
N VAL A 17 19.21 39.29 10.57
CA VAL A 17 17.98 39.11 9.80
C VAL A 17 17.53 37.68 10.01
N ASP A 18 16.61 37.47 10.95
CA ASP A 18 15.76 36.29 10.92
C ASP A 18 14.38 36.75 10.49
N ALA A 19 14.25 36.81 9.17
CA ALA A 19 12.99 37.00 8.47
C ALA A 19 11.96 36.01 9.02
N ARG A 20 11.04 36.50 9.86
CA ARG A 20 9.78 35.81 10.18
C ARG A 20 8.89 35.83 8.94
N LYS A 21 9.29 35.09 7.89
CA LYS A 21 8.37 34.63 6.87
C LYS A 21 7.61 33.50 7.53
N SER A 22 6.48 33.84 8.14
CA SER A 22 5.49 32.85 8.57
C SER A 22 5.02 32.16 7.30
N SER A 23 5.68 31.05 7.01
CA SER A 23 5.40 30.13 5.93
C SER A 23 3.93 29.75 5.96
N LEU A 24 3.15 30.45 5.14
CA LEU A 24 1.96 29.94 4.46
C LEU A 24 2.40 28.82 3.49
N LEU A 25 3.15 27.84 4.01
CA LEU A 25 3.49 26.62 3.32
C LEU A 25 2.26 25.74 3.46
N THR A 26 1.42 25.82 2.44
CA THR A 26 0.92 24.66 1.71
C THR A 26 1.17 23.38 2.47
N GLN A 27 0.19 23.00 3.31
CA GLN A 27 0.13 21.66 3.85
C GLN A 27 -0.14 20.76 2.65
N TRP A 28 0.94 20.35 1.98
CA TRP A 28 0.93 19.28 1.00
C TRP A 28 0.47 18.04 1.74
N GLN A 29 -0.86 17.88 1.82
CA GLN A 29 -1.50 16.61 2.07
C GLN A 29 -0.87 15.67 1.05
N GLN A 30 0.03 14.80 1.52
CA GLN A 30 0.48 13.65 0.78
C GLN A 30 -0.80 12.98 0.28
N LYS A 31 -1.14 13.15 -1.01
CA LYS A 31 -2.23 12.40 -1.60
C LYS A 31 -1.79 10.95 -1.45
N LYS A 32 -2.30 10.27 -0.42
CA LYS A 32 -2.32 8.80 -0.40
C LYS A 32 -2.90 8.44 -1.76
N GLN A 33 -2.07 7.89 -2.63
CA GLN A 33 -2.49 7.45 -3.94
C GLN A 33 -3.72 6.58 -3.72
N PRO A 34 -4.87 6.88 -4.36
CA PRO A 34 -6.06 6.08 -4.17
C PRO A 34 -5.67 4.65 -4.50
N VAL A 35 -5.92 3.74 -3.58
CA VAL A 35 -5.59 2.32 -3.75
C VAL A 35 -6.39 1.83 -4.96
N THR A 36 -5.76 1.72 -6.13
CA THR A 36 -6.47 1.51 -7.41
C THR A 36 -6.77 0.04 -7.67
N GLY A 37 -7.08 -0.72 -6.63
CA GLY A 37 -7.40 -2.12 -6.78
C GLY A 37 -7.96 -2.75 -5.52
N GLU A 38 -8.48 -3.96 -5.70
CA GLU A 38 -9.27 -4.67 -4.71
C GLU A 38 -8.84 -6.13 -4.67
N VAL A 39 -8.84 -6.72 -3.48
CA VAL A 39 -8.57 -8.15 -3.28
C VAL A 39 -9.76 -8.78 -2.59
N PHE A 40 -10.17 -9.93 -3.13
CA PHE A 40 -11.26 -10.74 -2.60
C PHE A 40 -10.77 -12.13 -2.26
N PHE A 41 -11.21 -12.62 -1.11
CA PHE A 41 -11.19 -14.03 -0.77
C PHE A 41 -12.62 -14.55 -0.79
N SER A 42 -12.90 -15.41 -1.76
CA SER A 42 -14.25 -15.79 -2.17
C SER A 42 -15.05 -14.53 -2.50
N ASP A 43 -16.17 -14.31 -1.82
CA ASP A 43 -17.02 -13.14 -1.99
C ASP A 43 -16.72 -12.01 -0.97
N ASN A 44 -15.71 -12.20 -0.12
CA ASN A 44 -15.31 -11.22 0.89
C ASN A 44 -14.20 -10.30 0.37
N LYS A 45 -14.48 -9.01 0.28
CA LYS A 45 -13.46 -8.00 -0.02
C LYS A 45 -12.57 -7.76 1.21
N ILE A 46 -11.29 -8.11 1.10
CA ILE A 46 -10.32 -7.98 2.20
C ILE A 46 -9.40 -6.77 2.05
N TYR A 47 -9.27 -6.23 0.83
CA TYR A 47 -8.42 -5.06 0.57
C TYR A 47 -9.04 -4.17 -0.51
N GLY A 48 -8.77 -2.87 -0.44
CA GLY A 48 -9.26 -1.86 -1.37
C GLY A 48 -10.21 -0.85 -0.72
N ALA A 49 -10.82 0.00 -1.54
CA ALA A 49 -11.67 1.09 -1.07
C ALA A 49 -12.82 0.59 -0.18
N GLY A 50 -12.98 1.19 1.00
CA GLY A 50 -14.04 0.85 1.95
C GLY A 50 -13.75 -0.37 2.83
N VAL A 51 -12.59 -1.03 2.69
CA VAL A 51 -12.14 -2.04 3.66
C VAL A 51 -11.29 -1.36 4.74
N GLY A 52 -11.56 -1.68 6.00
CA GLY A 52 -10.82 -1.15 7.16
C GLY A 52 -10.33 -2.26 8.09
N GLY A 53 -9.50 -1.88 9.07
CA GLY A 53 -8.93 -2.81 10.06
C GLY A 53 -7.72 -3.60 9.54
N SER A 54 -7.27 -4.59 10.30
CA SER A 54 -6.06 -5.38 9.98
C SER A 54 -6.15 -6.17 8.68
N GLN A 55 -7.36 -6.45 8.19
CA GLN A 55 -7.58 -7.18 6.93
C GLN A 55 -7.13 -6.38 5.70
N SER A 56 -7.15 -5.05 5.80
CA SER A 56 -6.64 -4.14 4.77
C SER A 56 -5.13 -3.89 4.83
N SER A 57 -4.39 -4.66 5.64
CA SER A 57 -2.94 -4.49 5.75
C SER A 57 -2.18 -5.17 4.61
N MET A 58 -1.04 -4.59 4.25
CA MET A 58 -0.02 -5.17 3.37
C MET A 58 1.04 -5.98 4.13
N ASP A 59 0.90 -6.06 5.46
CA ASP A 59 1.69 -6.95 6.29
C ASP A 59 1.33 -8.42 6.01
N CYS A 60 2.24 -9.33 6.36
CA CYS A 60 1.95 -10.76 6.28
C CYS A 60 0.71 -11.15 7.10
N GLN A 61 -0.27 -11.75 6.45
CA GLN A 61 -1.52 -12.21 7.07
C GLN A 61 -1.62 -13.72 7.05
N LYS A 62 -2.35 -14.29 8.02
CA LYS A 62 -2.69 -15.71 8.02
C LYS A 62 -3.88 -15.96 7.09
N VAL A 63 -3.84 -17.05 6.34
CA VAL A 63 -5.02 -17.52 5.60
C VAL A 63 -6.10 -17.97 6.60
N PRO A 64 -7.35 -17.47 6.48
CA PRO A 64 -8.45 -17.91 7.32
C PRO A 64 -8.68 -19.42 7.31
N GLU A 65 -8.99 -20.01 8.47
CA GLU A 65 -9.05 -21.47 8.62
C GLU A 65 -10.15 -22.14 7.80
N ASN A 66 -11.25 -21.42 7.53
CA ASN A 66 -12.33 -21.92 6.69
C ASN A 66 -11.88 -22.20 5.24
N TYR A 67 -10.79 -21.59 4.78
CA TYR A 67 -10.23 -21.82 3.45
C TYR A 67 -9.30 -23.04 3.40
N LYS A 68 -8.70 -23.43 4.52
CA LYS A 68 -7.80 -24.59 4.58
C LYS A 68 -8.53 -25.93 4.61
N GLN A 69 -9.84 -25.89 4.90
CA GLN A 69 -10.69 -27.09 5.01
C GLN A 69 -11.56 -27.32 3.78
N SER A 70 -11.58 -26.37 2.83
CA SER A 70 -12.41 -26.46 1.63
C SER A 70 -11.61 -26.96 0.43
N SER A 71 -12.23 -27.79 -0.40
CA SER A 71 -11.68 -28.21 -1.69
C SER A 71 -12.07 -27.27 -2.84
N THR A 72 -13.00 -26.35 -2.61
CA THR A 72 -13.54 -25.41 -3.62
C THR A 72 -13.30 -23.95 -3.26
N GLU A 73 -12.72 -23.67 -2.10
CA GLU A 73 -12.35 -22.34 -1.61
C GLU A 73 -10.89 -22.36 -1.10
N PRO A 74 -10.18 -21.21 -1.07
CA PRO A 74 -10.66 -19.87 -1.44
C PRO A 74 -10.57 -19.63 -2.96
N ARG A 75 -11.56 -18.92 -3.53
CA ARG A 75 -11.39 -18.20 -4.80
C ARG A 75 -10.70 -16.87 -4.52
N ILE A 76 -9.51 -16.65 -5.05
CA ILE A 76 -8.78 -15.41 -4.80
C ILE A 76 -8.82 -14.59 -6.07
N LYS A 77 -9.41 -13.39 -5.97
CA LYS A 77 -9.55 -12.45 -7.07
C LYS A 77 -8.85 -11.15 -6.74
N VAL A 78 -7.99 -10.71 -7.64
CA VAL A 78 -7.25 -9.45 -7.55
C VAL A 78 -7.66 -8.59 -8.74
N CYS A 79 -8.27 -7.44 -8.45
CA CYS A 79 -8.68 -6.47 -9.45
C CYS A 79 -7.76 -5.25 -9.39
N GLY A 80 -7.36 -4.75 -10.55
CA GLY A 80 -6.41 -3.65 -10.69
C GLY A 80 -5.07 -4.12 -11.25
N THR A 81 -4.27 -3.13 -11.67
CA THR A 81 -3.01 -3.33 -12.40
C THR A 81 -1.77 -2.90 -11.62
N ASN A 82 -1.94 -2.56 -10.34
CA ASN A 82 -0.88 -2.11 -9.44
C ASN A 82 -0.83 -2.92 -8.13
N LEU A 83 -1.46 -4.09 -8.11
CA LEU A 83 -1.56 -4.95 -6.92
C LEU A 83 -1.29 -6.40 -7.26
N LYS A 84 -0.63 -7.08 -6.32
CA LYS A 84 -0.46 -8.52 -6.32
C LYS A 84 -0.77 -9.10 -4.96
N VAL A 85 -1.26 -10.33 -4.97
CA VAL A 85 -1.35 -11.17 -3.78
C VAL A 85 -0.39 -12.33 -3.95
N THR A 86 0.44 -12.55 -2.94
CA THR A 86 1.34 -13.70 -2.89
C THR A 86 0.90 -14.63 -1.76
N LEU A 87 0.68 -15.90 -2.08
CA LEU A 87 0.34 -16.95 -1.13
C LEU A 87 1.55 -17.82 -0.83
N TYR A 88 1.71 -18.17 0.44
CA TYR A 88 2.87 -18.89 0.96
C TYR A 88 2.44 -20.15 1.69
N LEU A 89 3.18 -21.24 1.50
CA LEU A 89 2.96 -22.50 2.22
C LEU A 89 3.34 -22.44 3.70
N TRP A 90 4.08 -21.42 4.12
CA TRP A 90 4.49 -21.19 5.50
C TRP A 90 3.66 -20.08 6.14
N ASN A 91 3.70 -19.96 7.47
CA ASN A 91 2.89 -19.03 8.26
C ASN A 91 3.58 -17.67 8.51
N ASP A 92 4.54 -17.28 7.67
CA ASP A 92 5.41 -16.11 7.90
C ASP A 92 5.71 -15.29 6.64
N CYS A 93 5.01 -15.58 5.53
CA CYS A 93 5.24 -14.93 4.23
C CYS A 93 6.71 -14.92 3.78
N ALA A 94 7.47 -15.96 4.17
CA ALA A 94 8.87 -16.05 3.79
C ALA A 94 9.01 -16.21 2.27
N ALA A 95 9.75 -15.30 1.63
CA ALA A 95 10.07 -15.35 0.21
C ALA A 95 10.79 -16.66 -0.21
N GLY A 96 11.43 -17.36 0.73
CA GLY A 96 12.03 -18.68 0.53
C GLY A 96 11.03 -19.85 0.52
N SER A 97 9.73 -19.60 0.66
CA SER A 97 8.72 -20.66 0.53
C SER A 97 8.86 -21.35 -0.84
N ALA A 98 8.83 -22.68 -0.85
CA ALA A 98 8.83 -23.41 -2.10
C ALA A 98 7.52 -23.10 -2.84
N LYS A 99 7.61 -22.48 -4.02
CA LYS A 99 6.47 -22.18 -4.92
C LYS A 99 5.43 -21.20 -4.32
N PRO A 100 5.78 -19.92 -4.12
CA PRO A 100 4.76 -18.92 -3.87
C PRO A 100 3.81 -18.83 -5.07
N LEU A 101 2.52 -18.63 -4.80
CA LEU A 101 1.53 -18.36 -5.85
C LEU A 101 1.26 -16.86 -5.88
N GLU A 102 1.59 -16.21 -6.99
CA GLU A 102 1.26 -14.81 -7.25
C GLU A 102 -0.03 -14.71 -8.06
N ILE A 103 -0.88 -13.76 -7.67
CA ILE A 103 -2.17 -13.48 -8.31
C ILE A 103 -2.29 -11.97 -8.51
N GLY A 104 -2.69 -11.55 -9.71
CA GLY A 104 -2.75 -10.14 -10.08
C GLY A 104 -1.51 -9.68 -10.84
N SER A 105 -1.53 -8.41 -11.23
CA SER A 105 -0.54 -7.87 -12.15
C SER A 105 -0.09 -6.47 -11.78
N CYS A 106 1.13 -6.17 -12.19
CA CYS A 106 1.78 -4.87 -12.10
C CYS A 106 1.88 -4.19 -13.47
N ASP A 107 0.93 -4.49 -14.35
CA ASP A 107 0.98 -4.07 -15.75
C ASP A 107 0.08 -2.87 -16.00
N SER A 108 0.66 -1.67 -15.92
CA SER A 108 -0.05 -0.41 -16.16
C SER A 108 -0.56 -0.23 -17.59
N SER A 109 -0.18 -1.12 -18.53
CA SER A 109 -0.71 -1.10 -19.91
C SER A 109 -2.09 -1.75 -20.02
N LYS A 110 -2.48 -2.56 -19.04
CA LYS A 110 -3.81 -3.20 -18.97
C LYS A 110 -4.87 -2.22 -18.43
N PRO A 111 -6.16 -2.43 -18.76
CA PRO A 111 -7.26 -1.69 -18.14
C PRO A 111 -7.25 -1.82 -16.61
N ALA A 112 -7.51 -0.72 -15.90
CA ALA A 112 -7.60 -0.74 -14.43
C ALA A 112 -8.71 -1.65 -13.87
N SER A 113 -9.69 -2.01 -14.71
CA SER A 113 -10.76 -2.95 -14.38
C SER A 113 -10.39 -4.43 -14.61
N THR A 114 -9.16 -4.72 -15.04
CA THR A 114 -8.70 -6.11 -15.20
C THR A 114 -8.67 -6.79 -13.85
N CYS A 115 -9.22 -8.00 -13.79
CA CYS A 115 -9.14 -8.87 -12.63
C CYS A 115 -8.50 -10.20 -13.02
N GLU A 116 -7.66 -10.72 -12.13
CA GLU A 116 -7.10 -12.06 -12.21
C GLU A 116 -7.66 -12.87 -11.04
N GLU A 117 -8.08 -14.10 -11.31
CA GLU A 117 -8.72 -14.97 -10.33
C GLU A 117 -8.16 -16.38 -10.42
N PHE A 118 -7.86 -16.97 -9.26
CA PHE A 118 -7.65 -18.41 -9.14
C PHE A 118 -8.69 -19.02 -8.22
N ALA A 119 -9.27 -20.13 -8.68
CA ALA A 119 -10.18 -20.97 -7.92
C ALA A 119 -9.64 -22.40 -7.91
N PRO A 120 -9.93 -23.22 -6.88
CA PRO A 120 -9.54 -24.61 -6.90
C PRO A 120 -10.11 -25.31 -8.14
N GLY A 121 -9.24 -25.92 -8.95
CA GLY A 121 -9.63 -26.60 -10.19
C GLY A 121 -9.79 -25.69 -11.41
N SER A 122 -9.56 -24.38 -11.32
CA SER A 122 -9.46 -23.53 -12.52
C SER A 122 -8.16 -23.79 -13.28
N ASP A 123 -8.18 -23.57 -14.59
CA ASP A 123 -6.98 -23.74 -15.42
C ASP A 123 -5.83 -22.86 -14.92
N GLY A 124 -4.67 -23.48 -14.68
CA GLY A 124 -3.48 -22.82 -14.16
C GLY A 124 -3.44 -22.65 -12.63
N ALA A 125 -4.51 -22.96 -11.89
CA ALA A 125 -4.45 -22.98 -10.43
C ALA A 125 -3.58 -24.16 -9.96
N PRO A 126 -2.65 -23.96 -9.02
CA PRO A 126 -1.91 -25.08 -8.44
C PRO A 126 -2.86 -25.99 -7.68
N LEU A 127 -2.61 -27.30 -7.77
CA LEU A 127 -3.27 -28.27 -6.91
C LEU A 127 -2.94 -27.95 -5.45
N GLY A 128 -3.93 -28.06 -4.57
CA GLY A 128 -3.71 -27.91 -3.15
C GLY A 128 -3.72 -26.48 -2.62
N MET A 129 -4.53 -25.57 -3.20
CA MET A 129 -4.62 -24.18 -2.71
C MET A 129 -5.01 -24.07 -1.22
N GLN A 130 -5.65 -25.09 -0.66
CA GLN A 130 -5.95 -25.16 0.78
C GLN A 130 -4.70 -25.27 1.68
N HIS A 131 -3.52 -25.55 1.11
CA HIS A 131 -2.27 -25.71 1.87
C HIS A 131 -1.51 -24.39 2.08
N PHE A 132 -1.94 -23.29 1.44
CA PHE A 132 -1.36 -21.98 1.73
C PHE A 132 -1.76 -21.52 3.14
N LEU A 133 -0.76 -21.13 3.93
CA LEU A 133 -0.93 -20.80 5.35
C LEU A 133 -0.89 -19.30 5.62
N SER A 134 -0.20 -18.54 4.78
CA SER A 134 -0.15 -17.08 4.85
C SER A 134 -0.25 -16.45 3.47
N TYR A 135 -0.61 -15.16 3.45
CA TYR A 135 -0.66 -14.35 2.25
C TYR A 135 -0.14 -12.95 2.53
N GLN A 136 0.36 -12.29 1.49
CA GLN A 136 0.75 -10.90 1.54
C GLN A 136 0.22 -10.15 0.33
N ILE A 137 -0.34 -8.97 0.59
CA ILE A 137 -0.77 -8.04 -0.45
C ILE A 137 0.38 -7.07 -0.66
N SER A 138 0.79 -6.89 -1.91
CA SER A 138 1.88 -5.98 -2.27
C SER A 138 1.45 -5.01 -3.37
N ASN A 139 1.92 -3.78 -3.25
CA ASN A 139 1.87 -2.82 -4.34
C ASN A 139 3.04 -3.07 -5.28
N CYS A 140 2.82 -2.76 -6.54
CA CYS A 140 3.85 -2.82 -7.56
C CYS A 140 4.83 -1.63 -7.50
N GLU A 141 4.38 -0.55 -6.87
CA GLU A 141 5.17 0.64 -6.57
C GLU A 141 5.46 0.61 -5.06
N ALA A 142 6.57 0.00 -4.66
CA ALA A 142 7.14 0.11 -3.32
C ALA A 142 8.38 1.01 -3.37
#